data_AF-A0A257JCQ7-F1
#
_entry.id   AF-A0A257JCQ7-F1
#
_cell.length_a   1.000
_cell.length_b   1.000
_cell.length_c   1.000
_cell.angle_alpha   90.00
_cell.angle_beta   90.00
_cell.angle_gamma   90.00
#
_symmetry.space_group_name_H-M   'P 1'
#
loop_
_entity.id
_entity.type
_entity.pdbx_description
1 polymer ?
#
loop_
_entity_poly.entity_id
_entity_poly.type
_entity_poly.pdbx_seq_one_letter_code
_entity_poly.pdbx_strand_id
1 'polypeptide(L)'
;MLEALAGEISYQELERRIATLLPIDATPVWSGSSLRGVISKIDVLFAIKDAVTIADLQRFFDVAKLVLAEENPALELPEKDRWAAGIYGKTRQISGALRNGLAETLARLGFDAEVHVNNLVRNLLTPLTAVTLESQTDNLPLYAEAAPETFLSIIEADLQLPEPEALNLMRPIGDAFFSSSPRTGLLWALEGLAWSPT
;
A
#
# COMPACT_ATOMS: atom_id res chain seq x y z
N MET A 1 3.81 0.63 15.47
CA MET A 1 3.98 1.06 14.06
C MET A 1 3.93 2.57 13.93
N LEU A 2 2.89 3.26 14.42
CA LEU A 2 2.83 4.73 14.37
C LEU A 2 3.96 5.40 15.17
N GLU A 3 4.35 4.85 16.32
CA GLU A 3 5.53 5.33 17.07
C GLU A 3 6.83 5.18 16.27
N ALA A 4 6.99 4.09 15.52
CA ALA A 4 8.16 3.87 14.68
C ALA A 4 8.26 4.93 13.56
N LEU A 5 7.12 5.41 13.04
CA LEU A 5 7.09 6.55 12.11
C LEU A 5 7.44 7.87 12.81
N ALA A 6 6.94 8.07 14.03
CA ALA A 6 7.11 9.31 14.77
C ALA A 6 8.46 9.43 15.51
N GLY A 7 9.31 8.42 15.44
CA GLY A 7 10.62 8.39 16.09
C GLY A 7 10.49 8.29 17.62
N GLU A 8 10.94 9.31 18.34
CA GLU A 8 10.98 9.32 19.81
C GLU A 8 9.64 9.71 20.47
N ILE A 9 8.62 10.01 19.66
CA ILE A 9 7.31 10.42 20.16
C ILE A 9 6.45 9.19 20.46
N SER A 10 6.05 9.04 21.71
CA SER A 10 5.14 7.96 22.13
C SER A 10 3.75 8.11 21.51
N TYR A 11 3.02 7.01 21.42
CA TYR A 11 1.68 6.99 20.86
C TYR A 11 0.73 7.90 21.64
N GLN A 12 0.82 7.89 22.97
CA GLN A 12 0.01 8.75 23.82
C GLN A 12 0.30 10.24 23.56
N GLU A 13 1.55 10.60 23.29
CA GLU A 13 1.91 11.97 22.93
C GLU A 13 1.40 12.34 21.53
N LEU A 14 1.45 11.42 20.57
CA LEU A 14 0.83 11.63 19.25
C LEU A 14 -0.68 11.86 19.37
N GLU A 15 -1.39 11.06 20.18
CA GLU A 15 -2.82 11.25 20.41
C GLU A 15 -3.11 12.61 21.02
N ARG A 16 -2.30 13.04 22.00
CA ARG A 16 -2.42 14.37 22.62
C ARG A 16 -2.24 15.48 21.58
N ARG A 17 -1.19 15.40 20.75
CA ARG A 17 -0.92 16.40 19.70
C ARG A 17 -2.04 16.47 18.67
N ILE A 18 -2.54 15.32 18.21
CA ILE A 18 -3.69 15.30 17.28
C ILE A 18 -4.93 15.90 17.95
N ALA A 19 -5.20 15.55 19.21
CA ALA A 19 -6.32 16.11 19.96
C ALA A 19 -6.25 17.65 20.10
N THR A 20 -5.05 18.22 20.22
CA THR A 20 -4.87 19.68 20.25
C THR A 20 -5.10 20.35 18.89
N LEU A 21 -4.95 19.62 17.78
CA LEU A 21 -5.19 20.13 16.43
C LEU A 21 -6.67 20.09 16.03
N LEU A 22 -7.45 19.13 16.55
CA LEU A 22 -8.87 18.96 16.20
C LEU A 22 -9.77 20.20 16.40
N PRO A 23 -9.63 21.01 17.46
CA PRO A 23 -10.51 22.17 17.67
C PRO A 23 -10.09 23.41 16.86
N ILE A 24 -8.96 23.37 16.15
CA ILE A 24 -8.47 24.52 15.37
C ILE A 24 -9.38 24.69 14.14
N ASP A 25 -9.76 25.94 13.85
CA ASP A 25 -10.53 26.23 12.63
C ASP A 25 -9.70 25.88 11.38
N ALA A 26 -10.35 25.28 10.37
CA ALA A 26 -9.69 24.68 9.21
C ALA A 26 -8.57 23.67 9.57
N THR A 27 -8.78 22.84 10.62
CA THR A 27 -7.81 21.82 11.03
C THR A 27 -7.46 20.86 9.88
N PRO A 28 -6.17 20.50 9.69
CA PRO A 28 -5.76 19.58 8.64
C PRO A 28 -6.04 18.10 8.98
N VAL A 29 -6.51 17.82 10.20
CA VAL A 29 -6.71 16.45 10.72
C VAL A 29 -8.17 16.18 11.02
N TRP A 30 -8.58 14.91 10.89
CA TRP A 30 -9.90 14.44 11.31
C TRP A 30 -9.76 13.22 12.20
N SER A 31 -10.77 13.00 13.04
CA SER A 31 -10.87 11.84 13.93
C SER A 31 -12.30 11.31 13.89
N GLY A 32 -12.47 10.01 13.61
CA GLY A 32 -13.77 9.37 13.51
C GLY A 32 -13.72 7.90 13.94
N SER A 33 -14.63 7.50 14.84
CA SER A 33 -14.63 6.18 15.49
C SER A 33 -13.25 5.78 16.01
N SER A 34 -12.58 4.83 15.35
CA SER A 34 -11.25 4.32 15.69
C SER A 34 -10.15 4.78 14.72
N LEU A 35 -10.48 5.62 13.73
CA LEU A 35 -9.57 6.08 12.70
C LEU A 35 -9.29 7.56 12.84
N ARG A 36 -8.06 7.92 12.47
CA ARG A 36 -7.60 9.30 12.36
C ARG A 36 -6.88 9.45 11.04
N GLY A 37 -6.93 10.65 10.49
CA GLY A 37 -6.28 10.95 9.24
C GLY A 37 -6.13 12.43 9.02
N VAL A 38 -5.72 12.78 7.80
CA VAL A 38 -5.63 14.14 7.32
C VAL A 38 -6.74 14.40 6.32
N ILE A 39 -7.22 15.64 6.24
CA ILE A 39 -8.28 16.04 5.30
C ILE A 39 -7.75 15.94 3.86
N SER A 40 -6.55 16.47 3.61
CA SER A 40 -5.89 16.45 2.33
C SER A 40 -4.42 16.07 2.51
N LYS A 41 -4.03 14.91 1.97
CA LYS A 41 -2.64 14.43 2.05
C LYS A 41 -1.67 15.34 1.28
N ILE A 42 -2.12 15.87 0.15
CA ILE A 42 -1.32 16.78 -0.68
C ILE A 42 -1.06 18.08 0.06
N ASP A 43 -2.09 18.69 0.65
CA ASP A 43 -1.94 19.96 1.36
C ASP A 43 -1.06 19.81 2.60
N VAL A 44 -1.25 18.71 3.36
CA VAL A 44 -0.40 18.43 4.52
C VAL A 44 1.04 18.20 4.10
N LEU A 45 1.29 17.37 3.08
CA LEU A 45 2.64 17.10 2.61
C LEU A 45 3.31 18.38 2.11
N PHE A 46 2.59 19.23 1.37
CA PHE A 46 3.10 20.51 0.91
C PHE A 46 3.40 21.47 2.07
N ALA A 47 2.55 21.50 3.10
CA ALA A 47 2.72 22.34 4.28
C ALA A 47 3.92 21.92 5.14
N ILE A 48 4.28 20.64 5.15
CA ILE A 48 5.38 20.11 5.97
C ILE A 48 6.66 19.82 5.19
N LYS A 49 6.68 19.97 3.86
CA LYS A 49 7.78 19.51 2.99
C LYS A 49 9.16 20.00 3.45
N ASP A 50 9.25 21.25 3.91
CA ASP A 50 10.51 21.88 4.33
C ASP A 50 10.95 21.42 5.73
N ALA A 51 10.04 20.81 6.50
CA ALA A 51 10.30 20.22 7.80
C ALA A 51 10.62 18.71 7.74
N VAL A 52 10.34 18.04 6.60
CA VAL A 52 10.64 16.62 6.41
C VAL A 52 12.14 16.44 6.23
N THR A 53 12.76 15.66 7.11
CA THR A 53 14.19 15.36 7.05
C THR A 53 14.46 14.03 6.35
N ILE A 54 15.72 13.82 5.95
CA ILE A 54 16.18 12.51 5.44
C ILE A 54 15.92 11.39 6.46
N ALA A 55 16.03 11.69 7.76
CA ALA A 55 15.75 10.70 8.81
C ALA A 55 14.26 10.33 8.90
N ASP A 56 13.36 11.27 8.59
CA ASP A 56 11.92 10.99 8.51
C ASP A 56 11.61 10.09 7.31
N LEU A 57 12.21 10.37 6.16
CA LEU A 57 12.07 9.52 4.97
C LEU A 57 12.60 8.11 5.22
N GLN A 58 13.76 7.97 5.86
CA GLN A 58 14.31 6.65 6.19
C GLN A 58 13.36 5.86 7.09
N ARG A 59 12.84 6.48 8.16
CA ARG A 59 11.83 5.84 9.03
C ARG A 59 10.56 5.46 8.26
N PHE A 60 10.10 6.33 7.36
CA PHE A 60 8.96 6.05 6.51
C PHE A 60 9.21 4.79 5.67
N PHE A 61 10.33 4.71 4.94
CA PHE A 61 10.64 3.56 4.09
C PHE A 61 10.84 2.26 4.90
N ASP A 62 11.45 2.33 6.07
CA ASP A 62 11.63 1.17 6.95
C ASP A 62 10.27 0.62 7.43
N VAL A 63 9.36 1.50 7.85
CA VAL A 63 8.01 1.10 8.26
C VAL A 63 7.18 0.65 7.06
N ALA A 64 7.24 1.36 5.93
CA ALA A 64 6.52 1.00 4.71
C ALA A 64 6.93 -0.38 4.21
N LYS A 65 8.23 -0.71 4.25
CA LYS A 65 8.72 -2.05 3.94
C LYS A 65 8.09 -3.11 4.85
N LEU A 66 8.11 -2.90 6.17
CA LEU A 66 7.54 -3.86 7.12
C LEU A 66 6.03 -4.02 6.93
N VAL A 67 5.32 -2.91 6.74
CA VAL A 67 3.86 -2.89 6.69
C VAL A 67 3.32 -3.44 5.39
N LEU A 68 3.89 -3.03 4.26
CA LEU A 68 3.39 -3.40 2.94
C LEU A 68 3.83 -4.82 2.57
N ALA A 69 4.96 -5.32 3.10
CA ALA A 69 5.43 -6.68 2.83
C ALA A 69 4.60 -7.78 3.50
N GLU A 70 3.71 -7.45 4.46
CA GLU A 70 2.83 -8.47 5.05
C GLU A 70 1.93 -9.09 3.97
N GLU A 71 2.04 -10.41 3.83
CA GLU A 71 1.21 -11.24 2.95
C GLU A 71 -0.25 -11.27 3.41
N ASN A 72 -1.16 -11.65 2.52
CA ASN A 72 -2.57 -11.80 2.88
C ASN A 72 -2.84 -13.21 3.45
N PRO A 73 -3.08 -13.38 4.76
CA PRO A 73 -3.29 -14.72 5.35
C PRO A 73 -4.53 -15.43 4.81
N ALA A 74 -5.48 -14.69 4.21
CA ALA A 74 -6.64 -15.28 3.54
C ALA A 74 -6.25 -16.21 2.39
N LEU A 75 -5.06 -16.04 1.78
CA LEU A 75 -4.59 -16.89 0.68
C LEU A 75 -4.23 -18.31 1.12
N GLU A 76 -4.04 -18.53 2.42
CA GLU A 76 -3.88 -19.87 3.01
C GLU A 76 -5.19 -20.68 2.98
N LEU A 77 -6.33 -20.04 2.76
CA LEU A 77 -7.62 -20.68 2.64
C LEU A 77 -7.93 -21.04 1.17
N PRO A 78 -8.68 -22.13 0.93
CA PRO A 78 -9.26 -22.40 -0.39
C PRO A 78 -10.05 -21.19 -0.89
N GLU A 79 -10.02 -20.94 -2.20
CA GLU A 79 -10.61 -19.73 -2.83
C GLU A 79 -12.07 -19.47 -2.40
N LYS A 80 -12.88 -20.54 -2.32
CA LYS A 80 -14.28 -20.52 -1.89
C LYS A 80 -14.51 -20.10 -0.42
N ASP A 81 -13.48 -20.19 0.43
CA ASP A 81 -13.57 -19.92 1.88
C ASP A 81 -12.94 -18.57 2.25
N ARG A 82 -12.21 -17.92 1.31
CA ARG A 82 -11.46 -16.67 1.55
C ARG A 82 -12.36 -15.48 1.96
N TRP A 83 -13.60 -15.42 1.48
CA TRP A 83 -14.55 -14.39 1.89
C TRP A 83 -14.85 -14.41 3.39
N ALA A 84 -14.72 -15.57 4.03
CA ALA A 84 -14.93 -15.78 5.45
C ALA A 84 -13.62 -15.80 6.26
N ALA A 85 -12.50 -15.34 5.69
CA ALA A 85 -11.18 -15.39 6.33
C ALA A 85 -11.15 -14.82 7.75
N GLY A 86 -11.94 -13.78 8.03
CA GLY A 86 -12.11 -13.22 9.37
C GLY A 86 -12.62 -14.21 10.42
N ILE A 87 -13.53 -15.12 10.04
CA ILE A 87 -14.06 -16.17 10.91
C ILE A 87 -12.97 -17.20 11.25
N TYR A 88 -12.06 -17.46 10.31
CA TYR A 88 -10.93 -18.37 10.48
C TYR A 88 -9.72 -17.71 11.15
N GLY A 89 -9.80 -16.43 11.55
CA GLY A 89 -8.67 -15.68 12.09
C GLY A 89 -7.55 -15.42 11.07
N LYS A 90 -7.84 -15.58 9.77
CA LYS A 90 -6.90 -15.35 8.65
C LYS A 90 -6.95 -13.89 8.19
N THR A 91 -6.76 -12.98 9.12
CA THR A 91 -6.71 -11.53 8.86
C THR A 91 -5.28 -11.04 8.99
N ARG A 92 -4.94 -10.01 8.20
CA ARG A 92 -3.70 -9.26 8.41
C ARG A 92 -3.63 -8.73 9.85
N GLN A 93 -2.44 -8.78 10.43
CA GLN A 93 -2.11 -8.16 11.72
C GLN A 93 -2.11 -6.63 11.58
N ILE A 94 -1.72 -6.13 10.40
CA ILE A 94 -1.63 -4.70 10.14
C ILE A 94 -2.92 -4.21 9.48
N SER A 95 -3.50 -3.17 10.06
CA SER A 95 -4.76 -2.60 9.56
C SER A 95 -4.64 -2.15 8.10
N GLY A 96 -5.68 -2.43 7.31
CA GLY A 96 -5.77 -1.94 5.93
C GLY A 96 -5.66 -0.41 5.82
N ALA A 97 -6.20 0.33 6.80
CA ALA A 97 -6.10 1.79 6.84
C ALA A 97 -4.64 2.29 6.87
N LEU A 98 -3.77 1.67 7.68
CA LEU A 98 -2.35 2.03 7.71
C LEU A 98 -1.64 1.62 6.41
N ARG A 99 -1.93 0.43 5.88
CA ARG A 99 -1.36 -0.05 4.62
C ARG A 99 -1.68 0.90 3.47
N ASN A 100 -2.96 1.23 3.27
CA ASN A 100 -3.41 2.17 2.25
C ASN A 100 -2.81 3.55 2.49
N GLY A 101 -2.77 3.99 3.76
CA GLY A 101 -2.12 5.23 4.17
C GLY A 101 -0.70 5.37 3.65
N LEU A 102 0.13 4.34 3.87
CA LEU A 102 1.52 4.29 3.45
C LEU A 102 1.69 4.14 1.94
N ALA A 103 0.88 3.30 1.29
CA ALA A 103 0.93 3.13 -0.17
C ALA A 103 0.55 4.43 -0.92
N GLU A 104 -0.45 5.17 -0.44
CA GLU A 104 -0.81 6.47 -1.00
C GLU A 104 0.30 7.51 -0.79
N THR A 105 0.94 7.53 0.38
CA THR A 105 2.10 8.41 0.61
C THR A 105 3.27 8.03 -0.30
N LEU A 106 3.49 6.74 -0.54
CA LEU A 106 4.53 6.24 -1.45
C LEU A 106 4.33 6.78 -2.88
N ALA A 107 3.10 6.72 -3.40
CA ALA A 107 2.75 7.28 -4.71
C ALA A 107 3.01 8.78 -4.82
N ARG A 108 2.90 9.53 -3.72
CA ARG A 108 3.17 10.98 -3.70
C ARG A 108 4.65 11.31 -3.60
N LEU A 109 5.47 10.41 -3.08
CA LEU A 109 6.92 10.58 -2.95
C LEU A 109 7.70 10.15 -4.20
N GLY A 110 7.04 9.60 -5.23
CA GLY A 110 7.68 9.06 -6.44
C GLY A 110 8.63 10.04 -7.12
N PHE A 111 8.32 11.34 -7.12
CA PHE A 111 9.16 12.38 -7.74
C PHE A 111 10.38 12.77 -6.90
N ASP A 112 10.21 12.97 -5.59
CA ASP A 112 11.28 13.49 -4.73
C ASP A 112 12.21 12.38 -4.18
N ALA A 113 11.73 11.14 -4.15
CA ALA A 113 12.45 9.99 -3.59
C ALA A 113 12.50 8.79 -4.55
N GLU A 114 12.49 9.05 -5.86
CA GLU A 114 12.36 8.07 -6.94
C GLU A 114 13.17 6.78 -6.72
N VAL A 115 14.46 6.90 -6.41
CA VAL A 115 15.35 5.75 -6.18
C VAL A 115 14.88 4.87 -5.01
N HIS A 116 14.44 5.47 -3.90
CA HIS A 116 13.98 4.72 -2.72
C HIS A 116 12.60 4.09 -2.98
N VAL A 117 11.72 4.79 -3.69
CA VAL A 117 10.40 4.30 -4.08
C VAL A 117 10.52 3.11 -5.03
N ASN A 118 11.33 3.24 -6.10
CA ASN A 118 11.64 2.17 -7.04
C ASN A 118 12.20 0.92 -6.32
N ASN A 119 13.17 1.12 -5.41
CA ASN A 119 13.73 0.01 -4.63
C ASN A 119 12.69 -0.67 -3.73
N LEU A 120 11.82 0.09 -3.08
CA LEU A 120 10.77 -0.49 -2.25
C LEU A 120 9.76 -1.28 -3.09
N VAL A 121 9.26 -0.72 -4.19
CA VAL A 121 8.31 -1.43 -5.09
C VAL A 121 8.94 -2.71 -5.62
N ARG A 122 10.20 -2.66 -6.04
CA ARG A 122 10.95 -3.86 -6.46
C ARG A 122 11.02 -4.91 -5.37
N ASN A 123 11.35 -4.51 -4.14
CA ASN A 123 11.43 -5.42 -2.99
C ASN A 123 10.07 -6.01 -2.59
N LEU A 124 8.98 -5.27 -2.77
CA LEU A 124 7.62 -5.74 -2.42
C LEU A 124 7.07 -6.74 -3.45
N LEU A 125 7.51 -6.64 -4.71
CA LEU A 125 7.00 -7.46 -5.80
C LEU A 125 7.96 -8.57 -6.23
N THR A 126 9.21 -8.59 -5.76
CA THR A 126 10.21 -9.59 -6.13
C THR A 126 10.58 -10.49 -4.94
N PRO A 127 10.56 -11.83 -5.07
CA PRO A 127 10.18 -12.59 -6.26
C PRO A 127 8.69 -12.44 -6.60
N LEU A 128 8.40 -12.29 -7.90
CA LEU A 128 7.03 -12.20 -8.35
C LEU A 128 6.41 -13.59 -8.33
N THR A 129 5.31 -13.73 -7.60
CA THR A 129 4.51 -14.95 -7.55
C THR A 129 3.04 -14.56 -7.59
N ALA A 130 2.14 -15.48 -7.97
CA ALA A 130 0.71 -15.24 -7.86
C ALA A 130 0.28 -14.85 -6.43
N VAL A 131 0.92 -15.44 -5.41
CA VAL A 131 0.67 -15.11 -3.99
C VAL A 131 1.10 -13.68 -3.66
N THR A 132 2.26 -13.24 -4.16
CA THR A 132 2.74 -11.87 -4.02
C THR A 132 1.73 -10.88 -4.63
N LEU A 133 1.31 -11.13 -5.88
CA LEU A 133 0.38 -10.26 -6.59
C LEU A 133 -1.01 -10.23 -5.94
N GLU A 134 -1.56 -11.39 -5.55
CA GLU A 134 -2.84 -11.47 -4.84
C GLU A 134 -2.76 -10.82 -3.45
N SER A 135 -1.62 -10.94 -2.76
CA SER A 135 -1.39 -10.28 -1.46
C SER A 135 -1.28 -8.77 -1.57
N GLN A 136 -0.88 -8.25 -2.72
CA GLN A 136 -0.69 -6.82 -2.97
C GLN A 136 -1.83 -6.18 -3.78
N THR A 137 -2.88 -6.93 -4.11
CA THR A 137 -3.92 -6.53 -5.09
C THR A 137 -4.48 -5.12 -4.86
N ASP A 138 -4.74 -4.73 -3.60
CA ASP A 138 -5.30 -3.42 -3.25
C ASP A 138 -4.32 -2.26 -3.46
N ASN A 139 -3.01 -2.55 -3.47
CA ASN A 139 -1.94 -1.55 -3.55
C ASN A 139 -1.23 -1.54 -4.90
N LEU A 140 -1.44 -2.55 -5.78
CA LEU A 140 -0.80 -2.61 -7.10
C LEU A 140 -0.98 -1.32 -7.92
N PRO A 141 -2.17 -0.67 -7.97
CA PRO A 141 -2.32 0.60 -8.67
C PRO A 141 -1.44 1.71 -8.11
N LEU A 142 -1.29 1.78 -6.78
CA LEU A 142 -0.45 2.78 -6.13
C LEU A 142 1.04 2.51 -6.36
N TYR A 143 1.46 1.24 -6.46
CA TYR A 143 2.83 0.89 -6.81
C TYR A 143 3.16 1.25 -8.26
N ALA A 144 2.21 1.01 -9.18
CA ALA A 144 2.33 1.42 -10.56
C ALA A 144 2.39 2.95 -10.70
N GLU A 145 1.57 3.70 -9.96
CA GLU A 145 1.64 5.16 -9.90
C GLU A 145 2.97 5.65 -9.32
N ALA A 146 3.45 5.02 -8.24
CA ALA A 146 4.67 5.43 -7.53
C ALA A 146 5.95 5.16 -8.32
N ALA A 147 5.99 4.05 -9.06
CA ALA A 147 7.18 3.53 -9.72
C ALA A 147 6.86 2.90 -11.09
N PRO A 148 6.39 3.68 -12.09
CA PRO A 148 5.85 3.15 -13.35
C PRO A 148 6.77 2.19 -14.08
N GLU A 149 7.99 2.64 -14.38
CA GLU A 149 9.00 1.85 -15.11
C GLU A 149 9.47 0.63 -14.33
N THR A 150 9.64 0.77 -13.01
CA THR A 150 10.00 -0.37 -12.16
C THR A 150 8.87 -1.40 -12.14
N PHE A 151 7.62 -0.97 -12.00
CA PHE A 151 6.47 -1.85 -12.01
C PHE A 151 6.36 -2.61 -13.34
N LEU A 152 6.40 -1.89 -14.47
CA LEU A 152 6.33 -2.49 -15.80
C LEU A 152 7.48 -3.46 -16.05
N SER A 153 8.73 -3.07 -15.73
CA SER A 153 9.89 -3.95 -15.92
C SER A 153 9.78 -5.27 -15.14
N ILE A 154 9.14 -5.28 -13.96
CA ILE A 154 8.89 -6.50 -13.19
C ILE A 154 7.87 -7.40 -13.89
N ILE A 155 6.76 -6.83 -14.35
CA ILE A 155 5.71 -7.60 -15.06
C ILE A 155 6.22 -8.10 -16.42
N GLU A 156 6.94 -7.27 -17.17
CA GLU A 156 7.55 -7.66 -18.45
C GLU A 156 8.55 -8.80 -18.27
N ALA A 157 9.40 -8.73 -17.23
CA ALA A 157 10.36 -9.80 -16.93
C ALA A 157 9.67 -11.13 -16.63
N ASP A 158 8.56 -11.11 -15.87
CA ASP A 158 7.74 -12.30 -15.61
C ASP A 158 7.10 -12.86 -16.88
N LEU A 159 6.59 -12.00 -17.76
CA LEU A 159 5.97 -12.42 -19.03
C LEU A 159 6.96 -13.08 -20.02
N GLN A 160 8.28 -12.92 -19.82
CA GLN A 160 9.30 -13.64 -20.61
C GLN A 160 9.58 -15.06 -20.08
N LEU A 161 9.05 -15.44 -18.92
CA LEU A 161 9.22 -16.78 -18.37
C LEU A 161 8.31 -17.79 -19.10
N PRO A 162 8.67 -19.09 -19.13
CA PRO A 162 7.82 -20.12 -19.73
C PRO A 162 6.44 -20.22 -19.07
N GLU A 163 6.37 -19.95 -17.77
CA GLU A 163 5.14 -19.95 -16.96
C GLU A 163 5.04 -18.65 -16.14
N PRO A 164 4.53 -17.55 -16.74
CA PRO A 164 4.42 -16.26 -16.06
C PRO A 164 3.43 -16.27 -14.90
N GLU A 165 3.84 -15.77 -13.75
CA GLU A 165 3.01 -15.69 -12.55
C GLU A 165 1.87 -14.67 -12.69
N ALA A 166 2.08 -13.59 -13.44
CA ALA A 166 1.04 -12.60 -13.72
C ALA A 166 -0.16 -13.21 -14.48
N LEU A 167 0.08 -14.22 -15.32
CA LEU A 167 -0.99 -14.91 -16.05
C LEU A 167 -1.80 -15.86 -15.15
N ASN A 168 -1.24 -16.33 -14.04
CA ASN A 168 -1.98 -17.14 -13.05
C ASN A 168 -3.14 -16.38 -12.40
N LEU A 169 -3.14 -15.03 -12.43
CA LEU A 169 -4.26 -14.21 -11.97
C LEU A 169 -5.41 -14.14 -12.98
N MET A 170 -5.19 -14.50 -14.25
CA MET A 170 -6.20 -14.46 -15.31
C MET A 170 -7.12 -15.69 -15.30
N ARG A 171 -6.98 -16.56 -14.30
CA ARG A 171 -7.84 -17.73 -14.14
C ARG A 171 -9.32 -17.38 -13.97
N PRO A 172 -10.25 -18.27 -14.36
CA PRO A 172 -11.67 -18.10 -14.12
C PRO A 172 -11.97 -17.92 -12.63
N ILE A 173 -12.96 -17.09 -12.32
CA ILE A 173 -13.47 -16.94 -10.96
C ILE A 173 -14.43 -18.11 -10.69
N GLY A 174 -14.31 -18.78 -9.55
CA GLY A 174 -15.24 -19.87 -9.18
C GLY A 174 -16.68 -19.38 -8.95
N ASP A 175 -17.64 -20.30 -9.03
CA ASP A 175 -19.10 -20.05 -8.88
C ASP A 175 -19.56 -19.54 -7.49
N ALA A 176 -18.64 -19.19 -6.60
CA ALA A 176 -18.96 -18.67 -5.29
C ALA A 176 -19.45 -17.22 -5.41
N PHE A 177 -20.68 -16.95 -4.95
CA PHE A 177 -21.31 -15.62 -4.90
C PHE A 177 -20.49 -14.53 -4.20
N PHE A 178 -19.48 -14.89 -3.42
CA PHE A 178 -18.60 -13.97 -2.67
C PHE A 178 -17.12 -14.05 -3.10
N SER A 179 -16.83 -14.59 -4.29
CA SER A 179 -15.46 -14.66 -4.80
C SER A 179 -14.94 -13.28 -5.23
N SER A 180 -13.74 -12.93 -4.78
CA SER A 180 -12.99 -11.77 -5.25
C SER A 180 -12.17 -12.15 -6.48
N SER A 181 -12.12 -11.28 -7.48
CA SER A 181 -11.34 -11.53 -8.71
C SER A 181 -9.84 -11.27 -8.46
N PRO A 182 -8.94 -12.25 -8.61
CA PRO A 182 -7.50 -12.06 -8.37
C PRO A 182 -6.89 -11.01 -9.32
N ARG A 183 -7.38 -10.93 -10.56
CA ARG A 183 -6.88 -10.03 -11.62
C ARG A 183 -7.17 -8.54 -11.44
N THR A 184 -8.12 -8.11 -10.59
CA THR A 184 -8.58 -6.70 -10.60
C THR A 184 -7.49 -5.71 -10.24
N GLY A 185 -6.67 -5.98 -9.23
CA GLY A 185 -5.59 -5.09 -8.82
C GLY A 185 -4.56 -4.86 -9.93
N LEU A 186 -4.14 -5.94 -10.61
CA LEU A 186 -3.20 -5.84 -11.72
C LEU A 186 -3.80 -5.12 -12.93
N LEU A 187 -5.05 -5.42 -13.28
CA LEU A 187 -5.71 -4.78 -14.42
C LEU A 187 -5.90 -3.27 -14.19
N TRP A 188 -6.28 -2.85 -12.98
CA TRP A 188 -6.39 -1.43 -12.65
C TRP A 188 -5.03 -0.71 -12.62
N ALA A 189 -3.97 -1.40 -12.18
CA ALA A 189 -2.62 -0.84 -12.24
C ALA A 189 -2.19 -0.58 -13.69
N LEU A 190 -2.41 -1.54 -14.58
CA LEU A 190 -2.10 -1.39 -16.01
C LEU A 190 -3.00 -0.35 -16.70
N GLU A 191 -4.28 -0.30 -16.33
CA GLU A 191 -5.21 0.73 -16.80
C GLU A 191 -4.69 2.12 -16.41
N GLY A 192 -4.35 2.35 -15.14
CA GLY A 192 -3.82 3.63 -14.67
C GLY A 192 -2.57 4.08 -15.43
N LEU A 193 -1.63 3.16 -15.70
CA LEU A 193 -0.44 3.45 -16.51
C LEU A 193 -0.78 3.81 -17.96
N ALA A 194 -1.74 3.11 -18.57
CA ALA A 194 -2.13 3.37 -19.95
C ALA A 194 -2.79 4.75 -20.15
N TRP A 195 -3.40 5.31 -19.11
CA TRP A 195 -4.01 6.64 -19.13
C TRP A 195 -3.06 7.76 -18.67
N SER A 196 -1.88 7.44 -18.15
CA SER A 196 -0.90 8.45 -17.74
C SER A 196 -0.25 9.07 -18.98
N PRO A 197 -0.29 10.41 -19.16
CA PRO A 197 0.46 11.04 -20.22
C PRO A 197 1.97 10.81 -19.99
N THR A 198 2.65 10.34 -21.02
CA THR A 198 4.13 10.28 -21.10
C THR A 198 4.75 11.67 -21.10
#